data_AF-A0A2T7NPS9-F1
#
_entry.id   AF-A0A2T7NPS9-F1
#
_cell.length_a   1.000
_cell.length_b   1.000
_cell.length_c   1.000
_cell.angle_alpha   90.00
_cell.angle_beta   90.00
_cell.angle_gamma   90.00
#
_symmetry.space_group_name_H-M   'P 1'
#
loop_
_entity.id
_entity.type
_entity.pdbx_description
1 polymer ?
#
loop_
_entity_poly.entity_id
_entity_poly.type
_entity_poly.pdbx_seq_one_letter_code
_entity_poly.pdbx_strand_id
1 'polypeptide(L)'
;MWVNVPALLNLLQKEEKNLQTAVGGNCRSQAEPIRHASSKWYASFKSYPQPLYPGYCSGTAYTSSLNVARSVVRVSPDVPFFHLEDVYVSLCIRELGGNFVLKPLPGFYHAHAEACVLRAPETVTVHEVSAKRLLDIWSAKCP
;
A
#
# COMPACT_ATOMS: atom_id res chain seq x y z
N MET A 1 -4.93 12.08 -2.94
CA MET A 1 -4.37 11.45 -1.72
C MET A 1 -3.72 12.52 -0.87
N TRP A 2 -4.00 12.53 0.44
CA TRP A 2 -3.28 13.30 1.44
C TRP A 2 -2.12 12.48 2.00
N VAL A 3 -0.95 13.10 2.15
CA VAL A 3 0.23 12.50 2.78
C VAL A 3 0.74 13.43 3.87
N ASN A 4 0.70 12.97 5.11
CA ASN A 4 1.26 13.67 6.25
C ASN A 4 2.77 13.41 6.30
N VAL A 5 3.56 14.29 5.66
CA VAL A 5 5.01 14.08 5.51
C VAL A 5 5.73 13.92 6.85
N PRO A 6 5.50 14.75 7.90
CA PRO A 6 6.09 14.52 9.22
C PRO A 6 5.75 13.14 9.83
N ALA A 7 4.49 12.72 9.78
CA ALA A 7 4.09 11.40 10.29
C ALA A 7 4.73 10.27 9.49
N LEU A 8 4.82 10.40 8.17
CA LEU A 8 5.50 9.45 7.30
C LEU A 8 6.98 9.32 7.66
N LEU A 9 7.70 10.44 7.83
CA LEU A 9 9.12 10.41 8.20
C LEU A 9 9.33 9.72 9.56
N ASN A 10 8.49 10.01 10.55
CA ASN A 10 8.55 9.35 11.86
C ASN A 10 8.29 7.83 11.76
N LEU A 11 7.29 7.44 10.95
CA LEU A 11 7.01 6.03 10.68
C LEU A 11 8.22 5.34 10.02
N LEU A 12 8.81 5.96 8.99
CA LEU A 12 9.95 5.39 8.26
C LEU A 12 11.17 5.21 9.16
N GLN A 13 11.43 6.15 10.08
CA GLN A 13 12.50 6.02 11.07
C GLN A 13 12.23 4.86 12.04
N LYS A 14 10.98 4.75 12.54
CA LYS A 14 10.59 3.66 13.46
C LYS A 14 10.67 2.28 12.80
N GLU A 15 10.32 2.21 11.52
CA GLU A 15 10.22 0.95 10.75
C GLU A 15 11.46 0.68 9.88
N GLU A 16 12.55 1.44 10.04
CA GLU A 16 13.74 1.41 9.18
C GLU A 16 14.27 -0.01 8.95
N LYS A 17 14.41 -0.79 10.03
CA LYS A 17 14.90 -2.18 9.97
C LYS A 17 13.90 -3.11 9.30
N ASN A 18 12.62 -2.96 9.60
CA ASN A 18 11.56 -3.83 9.06
C ASN A 18 11.37 -3.61 7.55
N LEU A 19 11.45 -2.36 7.09
CA LEU A 19 11.27 -2.00 5.68
C LEU A 19 12.45 -2.40 4.79
N GLN A 20 13.55 -2.94 5.34
CA GLN A 20 14.63 -3.54 4.55
C GLN A 20 14.20 -4.84 3.84
N THR A 21 13.19 -5.53 4.37
CA THR A 21 12.65 -6.76 3.79
C THR A 21 11.13 -6.76 3.78
N ALA A 22 10.48 -5.60 3.84
CA ALA A 22 9.03 -5.52 3.83
C ALA A 22 8.48 -4.43 2.92
N VAL A 23 7.30 -4.70 2.36
CA VAL A 23 6.38 -3.68 1.85
C VAL A 23 5.36 -3.40 2.94
N GLY A 24 5.31 -2.15 3.40
CA GLY A 24 4.51 -1.72 4.53
C GLY A 24 3.35 -0.80 4.12
N GLY A 25 2.17 -1.00 4.70
CA GLY A 25 1.00 -0.14 4.41
C GLY A 25 -0.29 -0.72 4.98
N ASN A 26 -1.43 -0.39 4.36
CA ASN A 26 -2.69 -1.04 4.69
C ASN A 26 -2.76 -2.42 3.99
N CYS A 27 -2.28 -3.46 4.66
CA CYS A 27 -2.11 -4.79 4.09
C CYS A 27 -3.15 -5.79 4.59
N ARG A 28 -3.64 -6.61 3.66
CA ARG A 28 -4.53 -7.74 3.91
C ARG A 28 -3.74 -9.03 3.74
N SER A 29 -3.89 -9.97 4.69
CA SER A 29 -3.20 -11.26 4.67
C SER A 29 -3.72 -12.19 3.58
N GLN A 30 -5.02 -12.14 3.28
CA GLN A 30 -5.67 -12.86 2.18
C GLN A 30 -6.81 -12.02 1.62
N ALA A 31 -7.08 -12.17 0.32
CA ALA A 31 -8.19 -11.51 -0.33
C ALA A 31 -8.67 -12.33 -1.54
N GLU A 32 -9.97 -12.31 -1.76
CA GLU A 32 -10.61 -12.95 -2.90
C GLU A 32 -10.48 -12.06 -4.14
N PRO A 33 -10.07 -12.62 -5.30
CA PRO A 33 -10.11 -11.91 -6.56
C PRO A 33 -11.56 -11.59 -6.94
N ILE A 34 -11.85 -10.34 -7.29
CA ILE A 34 -13.20 -9.96 -7.75
C ILE A 34 -13.44 -10.59 -9.13
N ARG A 35 -14.44 -11.46 -9.25
CA ARG A 35 -14.76 -12.20 -10.48
C ARG A 35 -15.85 -11.55 -11.35
N HIS A 36 -16.29 -10.35 -11.01
CA HIS A 36 -17.26 -9.59 -11.79
C HIS A 36 -16.59 -8.72 -12.85
N ALA A 37 -16.82 -9.01 -14.14
CA ALA A 37 -16.18 -8.32 -15.26
C ALA A 37 -16.44 -6.80 -15.36
N SER A 38 -17.50 -6.29 -14.74
CA SER A 38 -17.78 -4.85 -14.67
C SER A 38 -16.95 -4.11 -13.62
N SER A 39 -16.27 -4.82 -12.72
CA SER A 39 -15.41 -4.22 -11.71
C SER A 39 -14.09 -3.77 -12.32
N LYS A 40 -13.63 -2.57 -11.97
CA LYS A 40 -12.27 -2.11 -12.32
C LYS A 40 -11.16 -3.00 -11.72
N TRP A 41 -11.51 -3.79 -10.70
CA TRP A 41 -10.61 -4.73 -10.02
C TRP A 41 -10.84 -6.20 -10.47
N TYR A 42 -11.48 -6.40 -11.63
CA TYR A 42 -11.82 -7.71 -12.13
C TYR A 42 -10.58 -8.57 -12.41
N ALA A 43 -10.53 -9.75 -11.79
CA ALA A 43 -9.54 -10.77 -12.08
C ALA A 43 -10.25 -11.98 -12.69
N SER A 44 -10.00 -12.26 -13.97
CA SER A 44 -10.49 -13.48 -14.61
C SER A 44 -9.77 -14.72 -14.09
N PHE A 45 -10.38 -15.90 -14.23
CA PHE A 45 -9.71 -17.18 -13.95
C PHE A 45 -8.49 -17.41 -14.87
N LYS A 46 -8.49 -16.82 -16.08
CA LYS A 46 -7.35 -16.88 -17.00
C LYS A 46 -6.16 -16.06 -16.50
N SER A 47 -6.41 -14.85 -15.98
CA SER A 47 -5.35 -13.97 -15.46
C SER A 47 -4.89 -14.38 -14.07
N TYR A 48 -5.77 -14.96 -13.24
CA TYR A 48 -5.44 -15.44 -11.91
C TYR A 48 -6.33 -16.64 -11.54
N PRO A 49 -5.84 -17.88 -11.72
CA PRO A 49 -6.65 -19.08 -11.51
C PRO A 49 -6.91 -19.41 -10.04
N GLN A 50 -6.06 -18.92 -9.12
CA GLN A 50 -6.16 -19.27 -7.72
C GLN A 50 -7.34 -18.59 -7.02
N PRO A 51 -7.95 -19.24 -6.01
CA PRO A 51 -9.13 -18.70 -5.33
C PRO A 51 -8.81 -17.50 -4.43
N LEU A 52 -7.55 -17.36 -3.98
CA LEU A 52 -7.11 -16.30 -3.07
C LEU A 52 -5.80 -15.70 -3.57
N TYR A 53 -5.66 -14.38 -3.47
CA TYR A 53 -4.36 -13.72 -3.51
C TYR A 53 -3.54 -14.09 -2.26
N PRO A 54 -2.19 -14.07 -2.32
CA PRO A 54 -1.33 -14.30 -1.15
C PRO A 54 -1.34 -13.15 -0.13
N GLY A 55 -2.33 -12.27 -0.21
CA GLY A 55 -2.36 -10.96 0.45
C GLY A 55 -1.87 -9.84 -0.46
N TYR A 56 -2.17 -8.60 -0.08
CA TYR A 56 -1.63 -7.40 -0.72
C TYR A 56 -1.72 -6.17 0.20
N CYS A 57 -0.85 -5.19 -0.03
CA CYS A 57 -0.95 -3.86 0.57
C CYS A 57 -1.69 -2.94 -0.40
N SER A 58 -2.82 -2.37 0.03
CA SER A 58 -3.69 -1.50 -0.77
C SER A 58 -2.89 -0.49 -1.60
N GLY A 59 -3.09 -0.49 -2.93
CA GLY A 59 -2.40 0.38 -3.89
C GLY A 59 -2.57 1.89 -3.68
N THR A 60 -3.40 2.27 -2.72
CA THR A 60 -3.61 3.66 -2.34
C THR A 60 -2.40 4.30 -1.68
N ALA A 61 -1.64 3.53 -0.89
CA ALA A 61 -0.32 3.90 -0.39
C ALA A 61 0.32 2.70 0.32
N TYR A 62 1.57 2.43 -0.02
CA TYR A 62 2.47 1.57 0.71
C TYR A 62 3.90 2.10 0.56
N THR A 63 4.80 1.66 1.42
CA THR A 63 6.19 2.10 1.47
C THR A 63 7.14 0.92 1.64
N SER A 64 8.37 1.07 1.18
CA SER A 64 9.44 0.10 1.39
C SER A 64 10.79 0.81 1.35
N SER A 65 11.86 0.11 1.75
CA SER A 65 13.20 0.56 1.38
C SER A 65 13.43 0.46 -0.12
N LEU A 66 14.47 1.16 -0.59
CA LEU A 66 14.97 1.01 -1.95
C LEU A 66 15.50 -0.41 -2.25
N ASN A 67 15.99 -1.12 -1.22
CA ASN A 67 16.47 -2.49 -1.34
C ASN A 67 15.34 -3.47 -1.70
N VAL A 68 14.18 -3.31 -1.06
CA VAL A 68 12.97 -4.08 -1.40
C VAL A 68 12.50 -3.72 -2.81
N ALA A 69 12.42 -2.43 -3.15
CA ALA A 69 12.00 -2.01 -4.49
C ALA A 69 12.90 -2.59 -5.60
N ARG A 70 14.23 -2.56 -5.42
CA ARG A 70 15.19 -3.17 -6.35
C ARG A 70 15.00 -4.68 -6.46
N SER A 71 14.73 -5.35 -5.34
CA SER A 71 14.49 -6.80 -5.32
C SER A 71 13.20 -7.17 -6.05
N VAL A 72 12.12 -6.39 -5.86
CA VAL A 72 10.87 -6.52 -6.59
C VAL A 72 11.09 -6.34 -8.09
N VAL A 73 11.81 -5.29 -8.51
CA VAL A 73 12.13 -5.08 -9.94
C VAL A 73 12.92 -6.25 -10.51
N ARG A 74 13.91 -6.77 -9.77
CA ARG A 74 14.75 -7.89 -10.23
C ARG A 74 13.96 -9.19 -10.43
N VAL A 75 13.02 -9.51 -9.54
CA VAL A 75 12.21 -10.74 -9.63
C VAL A 75 11.01 -10.59 -10.55
N SER A 76 10.57 -9.36 -10.84
CA SER A 76 9.37 -9.11 -11.64
C SER A 76 9.30 -9.86 -12.98
N PRO A 77 10.40 -10.09 -13.74
CA PRO A 77 10.34 -10.86 -14.98
C PRO A 77 9.97 -12.34 -14.79
N ASP A 78 10.23 -12.90 -13.60
CA ASP A 78 9.93 -14.30 -13.27
C ASP A 78 8.47 -14.47 -12.80
N VAL A 79 7.78 -13.37 -12.50
CA VAL A 79 6.40 -13.35 -12.02
C VAL A 79 5.44 -13.07 -13.17
N PRO A 80 4.42 -13.92 -13.41
CA PRO A 80 3.41 -13.66 -14.43
C PRO A 80 2.76 -12.29 -14.24
N PHE A 81 2.69 -11.52 -15.33
CA PHE A 81 2.08 -10.19 -15.31
C PHE A 81 0.67 -10.23 -14.75
N PHE A 82 0.36 -9.29 -13.87
CA PHE A 82 -0.97 -9.08 -13.32
C PHE A 82 -1.29 -7.60 -13.30
N HIS A 83 -2.50 -7.25 -13.74
CA HIS A 83 -2.87 -5.85 -14.02
C HIS A 83 -3.10 -4.99 -12.78
N LEU A 84 -3.41 -5.59 -11.63
CA LEU A 84 -3.47 -4.88 -10.34
C LEU A 84 -2.07 -4.83 -9.75
N GLU A 85 -1.52 -3.64 -9.64
CA GLU A 85 -0.13 -3.40 -9.25
C GLU A 85 0.13 -3.81 -7.79
N ASP A 86 -0.81 -3.58 -6.90
CA ASP A 86 -0.69 -3.93 -5.49
C ASP A 86 -0.66 -5.45 -5.27
N VAL A 87 -1.48 -6.18 -6.01
CA VAL A 87 -1.42 -7.64 -6.08
C VAL A 87 -0.13 -8.09 -6.76
N TYR A 88 0.28 -7.48 -7.88
CA TYR A 88 1.48 -7.87 -8.61
C TYR A 88 2.77 -7.70 -7.79
N VAL A 89 2.92 -6.58 -7.07
CA VAL A 89 4.02 -6.37 -6.12
C VAL A 89 4.01 -7.45 -5.04
N SER A 90 2.83 -7.85 -4.57
CA SER A 90 2.69 -8.89 -3.55
C SER A 90 3.05 -10.28 -4.06
N LEU A 91 2.78 -10.57 -5.34
CA LEU A 91 3.28 -11.77 -6.00
C LEU A 91 4.81 -11.76 -6.10
N CYS A 92 5.42 -10.61 -6.41
CA CYS A 92 6.87 -10.45 -6.41
C CYS A 92 7.48 -10.65 -5.02
N ILE A 93 6.87 -10.11 -3.96
CA ILE A 93 7.29 -10.34 -2.58
C ILE A 93 7.20 -11.82 -2.21
N ARG A 94 6.14 -12.52 -2.65
CA ARG A 94 6.01 -13.96 -2.44
C ARG A 94 7.10 -14.74 -3.18
N GLU A 95 7.41 -14.36 -4.42
CA GLU A 95 8.44 -15.02 -5.24
C GLU A 95 9.85 -14.85 -4.66
N LEU A 96 10.17 -13.68 -4.09
CA LEU A 96 11.44 -13.46 -3.40
C LEU A 96 11.64 -14.40 -2.21
N GLY A 97 10.55 -14.81 -1.54
CA GLY A 97 10.58 -15.72 -0.40
C GLY A 97 11.46 -15.24 0.76
N GLY A 98 11.91 -16.18 1.59
CA GLY A 98 12.80 -15.90 2.72
C GLY A 98 12.21 -14.89 3.71
N ASN A 99 12.91 -13.79 3.93
CA ASN A 99 12.51 -12.74 4.88
C ASN A 99 11.65 -11.63 4.25
N PHE A 100 11.32 -11.72 2.95
CA PHE A 100 10.49 -10.73 2.28
C PHE A 100 9.01 -10.90 2.64
N VAL A 101 8.39 -9.86 3.20
CA VAL A 101 7.01 -9.94 3.71
C VAL A 101 6.18 -8.70 3.40
N LEU A 102 4.86 -8.87 3.41
CA LEU A 102 3.92 -7.76 3.54
C LEU A 102 3.75 -7.44 5.03
N LYS A 103 3.82 -6.15 5.39
CA LYS A 103 3.74 -5.70 6.78
C LYS A 103 2.61 -4.69 6.96
N PRO A 104 1.52 -5.04 7.67
CA PRO A 104 0.53 -4.04 8.06
C PRO A 104 1.19 -2.94 8.89
N LEU A 105 1.02 -1.68 8.48
CA LEU A 105 1.47 -0.49 9.18
C LEU A 105 0.28 0.41 9.51
N PRO A 106 0.27 1.07 10.68
CA PRO A 106 -0.80 1.99 11.06
C PRO A 106 -0.74 3.28 10.24
N GLY A 107 -1.84 4.04 10.22
CA GLY A 107 -1.89 5.37 9.63
C GLY A 107 -2.20 5.42 8.13
N PHE A 108 -2.48 4.28 7.49
CA PHE A 108 -2.88 4.21 6.08
C PHE A 108 -4.39 3.96 5.99
N TYR A 109 -5.17 5.00 5.68
CA TYR A 109 -6.63 4.94 5.77
C TYR A 109 -7.39 5.27 4.49
N HIS A 110 -8.60 4.69 4.41
CA HIS A 110 -9.67 5.01 3.47
C HIS A 110 -10.80 5.68 4.23
N ALA A 111 -10.58 6.92 4.70
CA ALA A 111 -11.53 7.59 5.59
C ALA A 111 -11.63 9.08 5.30
N HIS A 112 -12.83 9.63 5.46
CA HIS A 112 -13.02 11.06 5.57
C HIS A 112 -12.89 11.48 7.03
N ALA A 113 -12.06 12.48 7.30
CA ALA A 113 -11.91 13.05 8.64
C ALA A 113 -11.64 14.56 8.57
N GLU A 114 -11.73 15.20 9.73
CA GLU A 114 -11.41 16.61 9.88
C GLU A 114 -9.93 16.90 9.65
N ALA A 115 -9.62 18.11 9.18
CA ALA A 115 -8.28 18.47 8.75
C ALA A 115 -7.23 18.24 9.85
N CYS A 116 -7.57 18.54 11.11
CA CYS A 116 -6.64 18.33 12.22
C CYS A 116 -6.44 16.87 12.61
N VAL A 117 -7.45 16.02 12.43
CA VAL A 117 -7.30 14.57 12.60
C VAL A 117 -6.35 14.02 11.52
N LEU A 118 -6.46 14.53 10.29
CA LEU A 118 -5.60 14.13 9.18
C LEU A 118 -4.15 14.62 9.31
N ARG A 119 -3.92 15.66 10.11
CA ARG A 119 -2.59 16.19 10.44
C ARG A 119 -1.98 15.58 11.70
N ALA A 120 -2.77 14.85 12.49
CA ALA A 120 -2.30 14.17 13.68
C ALA A 120 -1.23 13.11 13.32
N PRO A 121 -0.25 12.85 14.20
CA PRO A 121 0.87 11.94 13.91
C PRO A 121 0.45 10.48 13.68
N GLU A 122 -0.77 10.11 14.08
CA GLU A 122 -1.36 8.78 13.85
C GLU A 122 -1.84 8.58 12.41
N THR A 123 -2.00 9.66 11.64
CA THR A 123 -2.44 9.60 10.24
C THR A 123 -1.25 9.84 9.31
N VAL A 124 -0.92 8.84 8.50
CA VAL A 124 0.18 8.90 7.52
C VAL A 124 -0.36 9.24 6.13
N THR A 125 -1.38 8.51 5.67
CA THR A 125 -2.02 8.75 4.38
C THR A 125 -3.53 8.60 4.44
N VAL A 126 -4.22 9.38 3.61
CA VAL A 126 -5.65 9.22 3.35
C VAL A 126 -5.95 9.34 1.85
N HIS A 127 -6.70 8.37 1.33
CA HIS A 127 -7.10 8.32 -0.07
C HIS A 127 -8.36 9.19 -0.36
N GLU A 128 -8.71 9.34 -1.64
CA GLU A 128 -9.94 10.05 -2.10
C GLU A 128 -10.09 11.51 -1.65
N VAL A 129 -8.98 12.19 -1.38
CA VAL A 129 -8.96 13.61 -1.03
C VAL A 129 -8.89 14.48 -2.29
N SER A 130 -9.83 15.41 -2.45
CA SER A 130 -9.89 16.37 -3.56
C SER A 130 -8.78 17.43 -3.47
N ALA A 131 -8.43 18.06 -4.59
CA ALA A 131 -7.39 19.09 -4.63
C ALA A 131 -7.65 20.26 -3.67
N LYS A 132 -8.90 20.75 -3.60
CA LYS A 132 -9.29 21.79 -2.64
C LYS A 132 -9.08 21.31 -1.20
N ARG A 133 -9.54 20.10 -0.87
CA ARG A 133 -9.39 19.55 0.48
C ARG A 133 -7.93 19.34 0.86
N LEU A 134 -7.04 19.00 -0.08
CA LEU A 134 -5.60 18.91 0.19
C LEU A 134 -5.03 20.26 0.66
N LEU A 135 -5.41 21.35 0.00
CA LEU A 135 -5.01 22.70 0.39
C LEU A 135 -5.59 23.07 1.77
N ASP A 136 -6.87 22.77 2.00
CA ASP A 136 -7.52 23.03 3.29
C ASP A 136 -6.80 22.29 4.43
N ILE A 137 -6.43 21.03 4.23
CA ILE A 137 -5.67 20.26 5.22
C ILE A 137 -4.28 20.86 5.40
N TRP A 138 -3.57 21.20 4.32
CA TRP A 138 -2.21 21.75 4.40
C TRP A 138 -2.16 23.12 5.11
N SER A 139 -3.20 23.93 4.94
CA SER A 139 -3.31 25.26 5.54
C SER A 139 -3.99 25.28 6.92
N ALA A 140 -4.55 24.15 7.38
CA ALA A 140 -5.22 24.08 8.67
C ALA A 140 -4.29 24.41 9.83
N LYS A 141 -4.74 25.33 10.70
CA LYS A 141 -4.11 25.63 11.99
C LYS A 141 -4.73 24.70 13.02
N CYS A 142 -3.95 23.71 13.44
CA CYS A 142 -4.38 22.76 14.45
C CYS A 142 -3.82 23.15 15.80
N PRO A 143 -4.60 22.94 16.88
CA PRO A 143 -4.17 23.23 18.24
C PRO A 143 -2.95 22.39 18.65
#